data_AF-A0A7W4DCK5-F1
#
_entry.id   AF-A0A7W4DCK5-F1
#
_cell.length_a   1.000
_cell.length_b   1.000
_cell.length_c   1.000
_cell.angle_alpha   90.00
_cell.angle_beta   90.00
_cell.angle_gamma   90.00
#
_symmetry.space_group_name_H-M   'P 1'
#
loop_
_entity.id
_entity.type
_entity.pdbx_description
1 polymer ?
#
loop_
_entity_poly.entity_id
_entity_poly.type
_entity_poly.pdbx_seq_one_letter_code
_entity_poly.pdbx_strand_id
1 'polypeptide(L)'
;MIKQLLALGLLIASGAVLAQPDSHCITNELERDIVNAALALEIGKCHLATATNDANGLPALEYAHSWFLQAKALGAADAQEQLDTTYARLQLAAGAQ
;
A
#
# COMPACT_ATOMS: atom_id res chain seq x y z
N MET A 1 -21.52 49.43 -7.20
CA MET A 1 -21.88 48.43 -8.23
C MET A 1 -21.03 47.19 -7.97
N ILE A 2 -21.59 46.19 -7.30
CA ILE A 2 -20.90 44.96 -6.89
C ILE A 2 -20.92 43.98 -8.07
N LYS A 3 -19.74 43.65 -8.60
CA LYS A 3 -19.57 42.74 -9.75
C LYS A 3 -19.44 41.31 -9.23
N GLN A 4 -20.14 40.41 -9.92
CA GLN A 4 -20.59 39.10 -9.46
C GLN A 4 -19.46 38.13 -9.08
N LEU A 5 -19.70 37.41 -7.99
CA LEU A 5 -18.94 36.24 -7.53
C LEU A 5 -19.13 35.09 -8.53
N LEU A 6 -18.04 34.68 -9.19
CA LEU A 6 -17.99 33.42 -9.93
C LEU A 6 -17.61 32.31 -8.95
N ALA A 7 -18.63 31.62 -8.43
CA ALA A 7 -18.46 30.35 -7.74
C ALA A 7 -18.15 29.27 -8.78
N LEU A 8 -16.85 29.03 -9.01
CA LEU A 8 -16.40 27.89 -9.79
C LEU A 8 -16.33 26.67 -8.87
N GLY A 9 -17.46 26.00 -8.71
CA GLY A 9 -17.51 24.67 -8.12
C GLY A 9 -16.88 23.68 -9.09
N LEU A 10 -15.59 23.38 -8.91
CA LEU A 10 -14.92 22.33 -9.67
C LEU A 10 -15.07 20.99 -8.94
N LEU A 11 -16.01 20.22 -9.47
CA LEU A 11 -16.05 18.76 -9.60
C LEU A 11 -15.11 17.95 -8.71
N ILE A 12 -15.76 17.15 -7.87
CA ILE A 12 -15.24 16.04 -7.08
C ILE A 12 -14.36 15.17 -7.99
N ALA A 13 -13.05 15.21 -7.80
CA ALA A 13 -12.15 14.22 -8.35
C ALA A 13 -12.40 12.91 -7.59
N SER A 14 -13.33 12.09 -8.09
CA SER A 14 -13.43 10.69 -7.71
C SER A 14 -12.13 10.04 -8.12
N GLY A 15 -11.19 9.92 -7.18
CA GLY A 15 -10.01 9.10 -7.33
C GLY A 15 -10.44 7.64 -7.43
N ALA A 16 -10.87 7.22 -8.61
CA ALA A 16 -10.86 5.81 -8.96
C ALA A 16 -9.39 5.44 -9.07
N VAL A 17 -8.83 4.93 -7.97
CA VAL A 17 -7.58 4.17 -8.01
C VAL A 17 -7.83 3.09 -9.05
N LEU A 18 -7.24 3.24 -10.23
CA LEU A 18 -7.22 2.18 -11.23
C LEU A 18 -6.46 1.03 -10.58
N ALA A 19 -7.18 0.03 -10.08
CA ALA A 19 -6.59 -1.23 -9.69
C ALA A 19 -5.77 -1.72 -10.89
N GLN A 20 -4.44 -1.68 -10.77
CA GLN A 20 -3.55 -2.14 -11.82
C GLN A 20 -3.88 -3.61 -12.09
N PRO A 21 -4.31 -3.97 -13.32
CA PRO A 21 -5.06 -5.21 -13.56
C PRO A 21 -4.23 -6.50 -13.57
N ASP A 22 -2.93 -6.47 -13.22
CA ASP A 22 -2.05 -7.65 -13.28
C ASP A 22 -1.51 -8.11 -11.92
N SER A 23 -1.87 -7.45 -10.81
CA SER A 23 -1.46 -7.93 -9.49
C SER A 23 -2.36 -9.09 -9.05
N HIS A 24 -1.78 -10.29 -9.01
CA HIS A 24 -2.42 -11.48 -8.45
C HIS A 24 -2.56 -11.40 -6.91
N CYS A 25 -2.11 -10.29 -6.32
CA CYS A 25 -2.19 -10.06 -4.89
C CYS A 25 -3.57 -9.60 -4.48
N ILE A 26 -3.99 -10.02 -3.30
CA ILE A 26 -5.25 -9.57 -2.71
C ILE A 26 -5.13 -8.07 -2.41
N THR A 27 -6.07 -7.28 -2.92
CA THR A 27 -6.14 -5.81 -2.76
C THR A 27 -7.47 -5.33 -2.19
N ASN A 28 -8.48 -6.21 -2.08
CA ASN A 28 -9.76 -5.85 -1.46
C ASN A 28 -9.62 -5.77 0.07
N GLU A 29 -10.47 -4.95 0.67
CA GLU A 29 -10.57 -4.82 2.12
C GLU A 29 -11.12 -6.14 2.69
N LEU A 30 -10.25 -6.91 3.36
CA LEU A 30 -10.68 -8.06 4.14
C LEU A 30 -11.34 -7.60 5.44
N GLU A 31 -12.39 -8.31 5.85
CA GLU A 31 -12.96 -8.13 7.18
C GLU A 31 -11.89 -8.42 8.25
N ARG A 32 -11.85 -7.62 9.32
CA ARG A 32 -10.74 -7.71 10.29
C ARG A 32 -10.68 -9.04 11.03
N ASP A 33 -11.81 -9.70 11.20
CA ASP A 33 -11.96 -10.98 11.89
C ASP A 33 -11.45 -12.18 11.07
N ILE A 34 -11.37 -12.06 9.73
CA ILE A 34 -10.78 -13.10 8.87
C ILE A 34 -9.26 -12.96 8.71
N VAL A 35 -8.68 -11.81 9.11
CA VAL A 35 -7.23 -11.57 9.01
C VAL A 35 -6.49 -12.25 10.17
N ASN A 36 -5.84 -13.37 9.87
CA ASN A 36 -4.88 -14.03 10.77
C ASN A 36 -3.42 -13.68 10.40
N ALA A 37 -2.48 -14.07 11.27
CA ALA A 37 -1.06 -13.75 11.11
C ALA A 37 -0.46 -14.26 9.78
N ALA A 38 -0.84 -15.48 9.37
CA ALA A 38 -0.34 -16.10 8.13
C ALA A 38 -0.91 -15.38 6.89
N LEU A 39 -2.19 -15.04 6.90
CA LEU A 39 -2.82 -14.32 5.80
C LEU A 39 -2.21 -12.92 5.63
N ALA A 40 -2.05 -12.19 6.73
CA ALA A 40 -1.38 -10.89 6.70
C ALA A 40 0.06 -11.00 6.14
N LEU A 41 0.80 -12.03 6.55
CA LEU A 41 2.16 -12.27 6.06
C LEU A 41 2.20 -12.55 4.55
N GLU A 42 1.31 -13.41 4.05
CA GLU A 42 1.28 -13.78 2.62
C GLU A 42 0.81 -12.62 1.73
N ILE A 43 -0.15 -11.81 2.18
CA ILE A 43 -0.54 -10.59 1.45
C ILE A 43 0.66 -9.64 1.35
N GLY A 44 1.36 -9.40 2.46
CA GLY A 44 2.57 -8.57 2.47
C GLY A 44 3.64 -9.09 1.50
N LYS A 45 3.93 -10.40 1.51
CA LYS A 45 4.91 -11.03 0.61
C LYS A 45 4.54 -10.85 -0.86
N CYS A 46 3.27 -11.01 -1.19
CA CYS A 46 2.82 -10.84 -2.57
C CYS A 46 3.10 -9.41 -3.08
N HIS A 47 2.70 -8.40 -2.30
CA HIS A 47 2.93 -7.00 -2.68
C HIS A 47 4.41 -6.64 -2.72
N LEU A 48 5.20 -7.14 -1.77
CA LEU A 48 6.66 -6.97 -1.78
C LEU A 48 7.29 -7.57 -3.05
N ALA A 49 6.84 -8.75 -3.49
CA ALA A 49 7.35 -9.40 -4.69
C ALA A 49 7.02 -8.63 -5.97
N THR A 50 5.88 -7.93 -6.02
CA THR A 50 5.47 -7.12 -7.18
C THR A 50 6.13 -5.74 -7.24
N ALA A 51 6.65 -5.24 -6.12
CA ALA A 51 7.23 -3.91 -6.06
C ALA A 51 8.54 -3.81 -6.86
N THR A 52 8.74 -2.67 -7.54
CA THR A 52 10.05 -2.24 -8.04
C THR A 52 10.83 -1.49 -6.94
N ASN A 53 12.10 -1.15 -7.19
CA ASN A 53 12.95 -0.40 -6.24
C ASN A 53 13.07 1.09 -6.59
N ASP A 54 12.25 1.59 -7.51
CA ASP A 54 12.16 3.00 -7.90
C ASP A 54 10.89 3.63 -7.34
N ALA A 55 10.64 4.90 -7.67
CA ALA A 55 9.46 5.64 -7.21
C ALA A 55 8.13 4.96 -7.59
N ASN A 56 8.08 4.17 -8.68
CA ASN A 56 6.87 3.45 -9.09
C ASN A 56 6.53 2.30 -8.11
N GLY A 57 7.50 1.79 -7.36
CA GLY A 57 7.32 0.71 -6.40
C GLY A 57 6.81 1.16 -5.03
N LEU A 58 6.82 2.47 -4.74
CA LEU A 58 6.45 3.01 -3.42
C LEU A 58 5.08 2.53 -2.92
N PRO A 59 3.98 2.60 -3.70
CA PRO A 59 2.68 2.17 -3.20
C PRO A 59 2.63 0.70 -2.80
N ALA A 60 3.26 -0.18 -3.59
CA ALA A 60 3.31 -1.62 -3.30
C ALA A 60 4.18 -1.92 -2.06
N LEU A 61 5.30 -1.20 -1.89
CA LEU A 61 6.15 -1.33 -0.71
C LEU A 61 5.45 -0.84 0.57
N GLU A 62 4.77 0.31 0.51
CA GLU A 62 4.01 0.85 1.65
C GLU A 62 2.86 -0.09 2.04
N TYR A 63 2.18 -0.66 1.06
CA TYR A 63 1.11 -1.61 1.30
C TYR A 63 1.65 -2.92 1.91
N ALA A 64 2.75 -3.47 1.37
CA ALA A 64 3.43 -4.64 1.94
C ALA A 64 3.86 -4.38 3.40
N HIS A 65 4.44 -3.21 3.67
CA HIS A 65 4.85 -2.80 5.01
C HIS A 65 3.68 -2.80 6.00
N SER A 66 2.52 -2.25 5.61
CA SER A 66 1.32 -2.25 6.47
C SER A 66 0.86 -3.66 6.83
N TRP A 67 0.93 -4.59 5.88
CA TRP A 67 0.56 -5.99 6.10
C TRP A 67 1.55 -6.74 7.00
N PHE A 68 2.85 -6.45 6.88
CA PHE A 68 3.84 -7.01 7.80
C PHE A 68 3.73 -6.44 9.22
N LEU A 69 3.34 -5.17 9.39
CA LEU A 69 2.99 -4.63 10.72
C LEU A 69 1.82 -5.40 11.34
N GLN A 70 0.76 -5.65 10.56
CA GLN A 70 -0.38 -6.44 11.01
C GLN A 70 0.03 -7.89 11.34
N ALA A 71 0.84 -8.53 10.49
CA ALA A 71 1.35 -9.88 10.72
C ALA A 71 2.18 -9.96 12.01
N LYS A 72 3.04 -8.98 12.26
CA LYS A 72 3.83 -8.87 13.50
C LYS A 72 2.92 -8.69 14.72
N ALA A 73 1.91 -7.83 14.63
CA ALA A 73 0.94 -7.63 15.71
C ALA A 73 0.14 -8.90 16.04
N LEU A 74 -0.09 -9.75 15.04
CA LEU A 74 -0.75 -11.05 15.18
C LEU A 74 0.20 -12.21 15.53
N GLY A 75 1.51 -11.95 15.68
CA GLY A 75 2.49 -12.94 16.13
C GLY A 75 3.15 -13.80 15.05
N ALA A 76 3.16 -13.36 13.78
CA ALA A 76 3.93 -14.03 12.73
C ALA A 76 5.45 -13.90 12.99
N ALA A 77 6.15 -15.03 13.09
CA ALA A 77 7.57 -15.09 13.42
C ALA A 77 8.45 -14.33 12.42
N ASP A 78 8.18 -14.47 11.12
CA ASP A 78 9.01 -13.91 10.05
C ASP A 78 8.67 -12.44 9.73
N ALA A 79 7.65 -11.87 10.38
CA ALA A 79 7.17 -10.53 10.03
C ALA A 79 8.23 -9.44 10.26
N GLN A 80 9.13 -9.63 11.23
CA GLN A 80 10.21 -8.67 11.47
C GLN A 80 11.21 -8.63 10.30
N GLU A 81 11.64 -9.80 9.80
CA GLU A 81 12.56 -9.88 8.67
C GLU A 81 11.95 -9.23 7.41
N GLN A 82 10.66 -9.45 7.19
CA GLN A 82 9.94 -8.84 6.08
C GLN A 82 9.81 -7.33 6.24
N LEU A 83 9.60 -6.82 7.46
CA LEU A 83 9.61 -5.37 7.74
C LEU A 83 10.97 -4.74 7.44
N ASP A 84 12.05 -5.37 7.89
CA ASP A 84 13.41 -4.86 7.68
C ASP A 84 13.75 -4.80 6.18
N THR A 85 13.39 -5.87 5.44
CA THR A 85 13.54 -5.94 3.98
C THR A 85 12.73 -4.87 3.28
N THR A 86 11.46 -4.70 3.64
CA THR A 86 10.56 -3.73 3.02
C THR A 86 11.01 -2.30 3.31
N TYR A 87 11.46 -2.03 4.55
CA TYR A 87 11.98 -0.73 4.94
C TYR A 87 13.23 -0.34 4.15
N ALA A 88 14.18 -1.25 3.98
CA ALA A 88 15.37 -1.00 3.16
C ALA A 88 14.99 -0.62 1.72
N ARG A 89 14.00 -1.31 1.13
CA ARG A 89 13.51 -1.03 -0.22
C ARG A 89 12.76 0.30 -0.33
N LEU A 90 11.98 0.67 0.70
CA LEU A 90 11.34 1.99 0.78
C LEU A 90 12.36 3.12 0.73
N GLN A 91 13.48 2.98 1.45
CA GLN A 91 14.55 3.99 1.43
C GLN A 91 15.19 4.13 0.04
N LEU A 92 15.41 3.00 -0.66
CA LEU A 92 15.92 3.01 -2.03
C LEU A 92 14.95 3.70 -3.00
N ALA A 93 13.66 3.35 -2.92
CA ALA A 93 12.62 3.90 -3.78
C ALA A 93 12.36 5.40 -3.50
N ALA A 94 12.46 5.84 -2.25
CA ALA A 94 12.32 7.25 -1.86
C ALA A 94 13.53 8.09 -2.28
N GLY A 95 14.74 7.53 -2.22
CA GLY A 95 15.97 8.21 -2.64
C GLY A 95 16.20 8.29 -4.15
N ALA A 96 15.35 7.64 -4.95
CA ALA A 96 15.40 7.65 -6.42
C ALA A 96 14.58 8.79 -7.08
N GLN A 97 14.00 9.68 -6.27
CA GLN A 97 13.24 10.87 -6.69
C GLN A 97 14.16 12.06 -6.94
#